data_AF-U2NVA7-F1
#
_entry.id   AF-U2NVA7-F1
#
_cell.length_a   1.000
_cell.length_b   1.000
_cell.length_c   1.000
_cell.angle_alpha   90.00
_cell.angle_beta   90.00
_cell.angle_gamma   90.00
#
_symmetry.space_group_name_H-M   'P 1'
#
loop_
_entity.id
_entity.type
_entity.pdbx_description
1 polymer ?
#
loop_
_entity_poly.entity_id
_entity_poly.type
_entity_poly.pdbx_seq_one_letter_code
_entity_poly.pdbx_strand_id
1 'polypeptide(L)' 'MGKSLNGKELGKGISQRKEDGLYIARFTNRFGKRQSISDPTYNGIQKKIANCTAGR' A
#
# COMPACT_ATOMS: atom_id res chain seq x y z
N MET A 1 11.94 -1.14 3.64
CA MET A 1 11.05 -0.08 3.15
C MET A 1 10.81 -0.36 1.69
N GLY A 2 9.57 -0.29 1.18
CA GLY A 2 9.36 -0.58 -0.24
C GLY A 2 9.84 0.60 -1.08
N LYS A 3 10.50 0.29 -2.20
CA LYS A 3 10.89 1.27 -3.20
C LYS A 3 9.95 1.14 -4.40
N SER A 4 9.69 2.24 -5.07
CA SER A 4 9.13 2.23 -6.42
C SER A 4 10.18 1.73 -7.40
N LEU A 5 9.74 1.27 -8.57
CA LEU A 5 10.62 0.88 -9.68
C LEU A 5 11.56 2.01 -10.11
N ASN A 6 11.13 3.26 -9.93
CA ASN A 6 11.94 4.46 -10.23
C ASN A 6 12.87 4.87 -9.08
N GLY A 7 13.07 4.03 -8.06
CA GLY A 7 13.97 4.31 -6.94
C GLY A 7 13.41 5.27 -5.87
N LYS A 8 12.20 5.81 -6.07
CA LYS A 8 11.50 6.63 -5.06
C LYS A 8 11.17 5.79 -3.82
N GLU A 9 11.43 6.33 -2.63
CA GLU A 9 11.00 5.70 -1.39
C GLU A 9 9.48 5.73 -1.25
N LEU A 10 8.88 4.57 -0.98
CA LEU A 10 7.46 4.43 -0.68
C LEU A 10 7.27 4.31 0.84
N GLY A 11 6.09 4.74 1.30
CA GLY A 11 5.72 4.70 2.72
C GLY A 11 5.83 3.29 3.34
N LYS A 12 5.91 3.24 4.67
CA LYS A 12 6.05 1.97 5.42
C LYS A 12 4.94 0.99 5.05
N GLY A 13 5.34 -0.21 4.61
CA GLY A 13 4.41 -1.28 4.23
C GLY A 13 3.89 -1.21 2.79
N ILE A 14 4.30 -0.22 1.98
CA ILE A 14 3.96 -0.12 0.55
C ILE A 14 5.16 -0.51 -0.30
N SER A 15 4.95 -1.35 -1.31
CA SER A 15 5.95 -1.75 -2.31
C SER A 15 5.34 -1.76 -3.71
N GLN A 16 6.14 -1.56 -4.75
CA GLN A 16 5.70 -1.71 -6.14
C GLN A 16 6.19 -3.05 -6.71
N ARG A 17 5.30 -3.82 -7.33
CA ARG A 17 5.64 -5.10 -7.96
C ARG A 17 6.28 -4.83 -9.32
N LYS A 18 7.39 -5.51 -9.62
CA LYS A 18 8.19 -5.27 -10.84
C LYS A 18 7.54 -5.82 -12.10
N GLU A 19 6.83 -6.94 -12.00
CA GLU A 19 6.18 -7.59 -13.15
C GLU A 19 5.08 -6.71 -13.76
N ASP A 20 4.13 -6.23 -12.96
CA ASP A 20 2.95 -5.49 -13.45
C ASP A 20 2.95 -4.00 -13.10
N GLY A 21 3.93 -3.53 -12.32
CA GLY A 21 3.95 -2.16 -11.81
C GLY A 21 2.93 -1.86 -10.71
N LEU A 22 2.16 -2.86 -10.25
CA LEU A 22 1.10 -2.72 -9.26
C LEU A 22 1.68 -2.35 -7.87
N TYR A 23 1.08 -1.38 -7.20
CA TYR A 23 1.40 -1.06 -5.82
C TYR A 23 0.67 -2.02 -4.89
N ILE A 24 1.36 -2.47 -3.85
CA ILE A 24 0.85 -3.39 -2.85
C ILE A 24 1.18 -2.83 -1.48
N ALA A 25 0.20 -2.82 -0.58
CA ALA A 25 0.35 -2.37 0.79
C ALA A 25 -0.06 -3.48 1.75
N ARG A 26 0.81 -3.75 2.73
CA ARG A 26 0.59 -4.71 3.81
C ARG A 26 0.67 -3.97 5.13
N PHE A 27 -0.45 -3.92 5.84
CA PHE A 27 -0.55 -3.20 7.11
C PHE A 27 -1.52 -3.92 8.04
N THR A 28 -1.42 -3.62 9.33
CA THR A 28 -2.40 -4.03 10.33
C THR A 28 -3.41 -2.91 10.46
N ASN A 29 -4.69 -3.21 10.26
CA ASN A 29 -5.77 -2.23 10.45
C ASN A 29 -5.96 -1.91 11.94
N ARG A 30 -6.80 -0.92 12.25
CA ARG A 30 -7.08 -0.51 13.64
C ARG A 30 -7.67 -1.63 14.51
N PHE A 31 -8.26 -2.66 13.88
CA PHE A 31 -8.85 -3.81 14.55
C PHE A 31 -7.83 -4.94 14.80
N GLY A 32 -6.53 -4.69 14.58
CA GLY A 32 -5.48 -5.68 14.75
C GLY A 32 -5.43 -6.74 13.64
N LYS A 33 -6.25 -6.62 12.60
CA LYS A 33 -6.27 -7.57 11.47
C LYS A 33 -5.27 -7.14 10.40
N ARG A 34 -4.45 -8.09 9.96
CA ARG A 34 -3.51 -7.87 8.85
C ARG A 34 -4.28 -7.84 7.53
N GLN A 35 -4.13 -6.76 6.78
CA GLN A 35 -4.69 -6.62 5.45
C GLN A 35 -3.58 -6.48 4.41
N SER A 36 -3.87 -6.99 3.21
CA SER A 36 -3.04 -6.81 2.03
C SER A 36 -3.93 -6.28 0.92
N ILE A 37 -3.64 -5.07 0.44
CA ILE A 37 -4.39 -4.42 -0.63
C ILE A 37 -3.46 -4.10 -1.78
N SER A 38 -4.01 -4.02 -2.98
CA SER A 38 -3.28 -3.65 -4.18
C SER A 38 -4.01 -2.59 -4.99
N ASP A 39 -3.24 -1.80 -5.73
CA ASP A 39 -3.74 -0.76 -6.62
C ASP A 39 -2.72 -0.45 -7.72
N PRO A 40 -3.14 -0.17 -8.97
CA PRO A 40 -2.21 0.24 -10.02
C PRO A 40 -1.57 1.60 -9.76
N THR A 41 -2.14 2.43 -8.89
CA THR A 41 -1.64 3.78 -8.61
C THR A 41 -1.22 3.95 -7.15
N TYR A 42 -0.17 4.74 -6.94
CA TYR A 42 0.27 5.10 -5.59
C TYR A 42 -0.82 5.88 -4.81
N ASN A 43 -1.48 6.83 -5.47
CA ASN A 43 -2.54 7.60 -4.83
C ASN A 43 -3.76 6.73 -4.50
N GLY A 44 -4.11 5.77 -5.35
CA GLY A 44 -5.21 4.83 -5.10
C GLY A 44 -4.94 3.94 -3.90
N ILE A 45 -3.71 3.42 -3.77
CA ILE A 45 -3.36 2.61 -2.61
C ILE A 45 -3.36 3.42 -1.31
N GLN A 46 -2.87 4.67 -1.32
CA GLN A 46 -2.91 5.53 -0.14
C GLN A 46 -4.36 5.80 0.32
N LYS A 47 -5.27 6.09 -0.61
CA LYS A 47 -6.70 6.25 -0.29
C LYS A 47 -7.31 4.98 0.31
N LYS A 48 -7.00 3.81 -0.26
CA LYS A 48 -7.47 2.52 0.26
C LYS A 48 -6.93 2.23 1.67
N ILE A 49 -5.65 2.51 1.93
CA ILE A 49 -5.07 2.41 3.28
C ILE A 49 -5.85 3.32 4.23
N ALA A 50 -6.00 4.60 3.88
CA ALA A 50 -6.70 5.60 4.70
C ALA A 50 -8.12 5.15 5.05
N ASN A 51 -8.89 4.68 4.07
CA ASN A 51 -10.25 4.17 4.28
C ASN A 51 -10.29 2.89 5.14
N CYS A 52 -9.29 2.03 5.05
CA CYS A 52 -9.26 0.81 5.85
C CYS A 52 -8.78 1.06 7.30
N THR A 53 -7.97 2.10 7.50
CA THR A 53 -7.58 2.57 8.84
C THR A 53 -8.65 3.44 9.49
N ALA A 54 -9.37 4.24 8.71
CA ALA A 54 -10.50 5.04 9.16
C ALA A 54 -11.75 4.15 9.17
N GLY A 55 -11.88 3.32 10.21
CA GLY A 55 -13.16 2.65 10.47
C GLY A 55 -14.27 3.71 10.55
N ARG A 56 -15.27 3.62 9.68
CA ARG A 56 -16.57 4.27 9.88
C ARG A 56 -17.18 3.80 11.18
#